data_AF-A0A4Q1CK92-F1
#
_entry.id   AF-A0A4Q1CK92-F1
#
_cell.length_a   1.000
_cell.length_b   1.000
_cell.length_c   1.000
_cell.angle_alpha   90.00
_cell.angle_beta   90.00
_cell.angle_gamma   90.00
#
_symmetry.space_group_name_H-M   'P 1'
#
loop_
_entity.id
_entity.type
_entity.pdbx_description
1 polymer ?
#
loop_
_entity_poly.entity_id
_entity_poly.type
_entity_poly.pdbx_seq_one_letter_code
_entity_poly.pdbx_strand_id
1 'polypeptide(L)'
;MPASNDPDPIPVQRGRMLAGVLLLAAWLGWTLAALWAQADASQPPAGRWRAADVLAQLSPAVLAASHQHPLLLRQSIVCGCAPPARTPDGIDLREARTPLPFEWLVLYQQRLVYAGPSLLDAGCGGRPLAAAPLVAGLLRNAQAPVILSHHCPCHKE
;
A
#
# COMPACT_ATOMS: atom_id res chain seq x y z
N MET A 1 11.17 84.33 13.59
CA MET A 1 11.69 83.20 14.40
C MET A 1 10.71 82.98 15.54
N PRO A 2 10.23 81.77 15.88
CA PRO A 2 10.76 80.43 15.61
C PRO A 2 9.82 79.52 14.79
N ALA A 3 10.35 78.36 14.41
CA ALA A 3 9.72 77.30 13.64
C ALA A 3 8.92 76.33 14.53
N SER A 4 7.90 75.67 13.98
CA SER A 4 7.50 74.36 14.46
C SER A 4 7.03 73.52 13.28
N ASN A 5 7.81 72.48 13.00
CA ASN A 5 7.59 71.53 11.93
C ASN A 5 6.39 70.65 12.27
N ASP A 6 5.46 70.55 11.33
CA ASP A 6 4.45 69.50 11.29
C ASP A 6 5.13 68.21 10.79
N PRO A 7 5.14 67.09 11.55
CA PRO A 7 5.62 65.83 11.03
C PRO A 7 4.49 65.13 10.26
N ASP A 8 4.63 65.08 8.92
CA ASP A 8 3.82 64.24 8.04
C ASP A 8 3.85 62.75 8.48
N PRO A 9 2.71 62.04 8.47
CA PRO A 9 2.63 60.65 8.89
C PRO A 9 3.29 59.70 7.88
N ILE A 10 4.18 58.82 8.39
CA ILE A 10 4.89 57.78 7.64
C ILE A 10 3.89 56.76 7.04
N PRO A 11 4.02 56.35 5.76
CA PRO A 11 3.14 55.37 5.13
C PRO A 11 3.52 53.93 5.54
N VAL A 12 3.16 53.51 6.75
CA VAL A 12 3.57 52.20 7.32
C VAL A 12 2.67 51.02 6.89
N GLN A 13 1.55 51.26 6.20
CA GLN A 13 0.55 50.22 5.95
C GLN A 13 0.90 49.23 4.82
N ARG A 14 1.58 49.66 3.75
CA ARG A 14 1.90 48.77 2.61
C ARG A 14 2.92 47.68 2.95
N GLY A 15 3.90 47.98 3.79
CA GLY A 15 4.91 47.00 4.22
C GLY A 15 4.33 45.89 5.12
N ARG A 16 3.34 46.22 5.97
CA ARG A 16 2.67 45.24 6.84
C ARG A 16 1.79 44.26 6.06
N MET A 17 1.10 44.71 5.01
CA MET A 17 0.31 43.82 4.15
C MET A 17 1.21 42.85 3.37
N LEU A 18 2.32 43.32 2.80
CA LEU A 18 3.28 42.45 2.10
C LEU A 18 3.94 41.44 3.04
N ALA A 19 4.30 41.87 4.25
CA ALA A 19 4.81 40.96 5.28
C ALA A 19 3.78 39.91 5.68
N GLY A 20 2.50 40.28 5.83
CA GLY A 20 1.42 39.34 6.13
C GLY A 20 1.19 38.31 5.03
N VAL A 21 1.21 38.73 3.75
CA VAL A 21 1.05 37.83 2.59
C VAL A 21 2.25 36.89 2.45
N LEU A 22 3.47 37.39 2.65
CA LEU A 22 4.68 36.56 2.63
C LEU A 22 4.68 35.52 3.76
N LEU A 23 4.22 35.90 4.96
CA LEU A 23 4.08 34.98 6.08
C LEU A 23 3.05 33.88 5.78
N LEU A 24 1.93 34.25 5.15
CA LEU A 24 0.88 33.30 4.75
C LEU A 24 1.37 32.35 3.67
N ALA A 25 2.09 32.85 2.67
CA ALA A 25 2.69 32.04 1.61
C ALA A 25 3.75 31.07 2.16
N ALA A 26 4.58 31.52 3.09
CA ALA A 26 5.55 30.67 3.77
C ALA A 26 4.87 29.57 4.61
N TRP A 27 3.77 29.92 5.30
CA TRP A 27 2.99 28.98 6.09
C TRP A 27 2.26 27.94 5.21
N LEU A 28 1.70 28.37 4.09
CA LEU A 28 1.09 27.49 3.08
C LEU A 28 2.11 26.58 2.41
N GLY A 29 3.29 27.09 2.06
CA GLY A 29 4.37 26.28 1.49
C GLY A 29 4.85 25.19 2.47
N TRP A 30 4.96 25.53 3.75
CA TRP A 30 5.40 24.57 4.77
C TRP A 30 4.33 23.53 5.12
N THR A 31 3.06 23.92 5.17
CA THR A 31 1.95 22.97 5.38
C THR A 31 1.78 22.03 4.19
N LEU A 32 1.93 22.54 2.96
CA LEU A 32 1.90 21.70 1.76
C LEU A 32 3.07 20.71 1.77
N ALA A 33 4.30 21.14 2.06
CA ALA A 33 5.45 20.25 2.16
C ALA A 33 5.28 19.19 3.28
N ALA A 34 4.70 19.56 4.42
CA ALA A 34 4.37 18.63 5.49
C ALA A 34 3.27 17.62 5.08
N LEU A 35 2.30 18.04 4.27
CA LEU A 35 1.28 17.16 3.69
C LEU A 35 1.90 16.18 2.68
N TRP A 36 2.83 16.63 1.84
CA TRP A 36 3.58 15.76 0.93
C TRP A 36 4.45 14.76 1.69
N ALA A 37 5.15 15.19 2.74
CA ALA A 37 5.95 14.28 3.57
C ALA A 37 5.08 13.24 4.31
N GLN A 38 3.86 13.60 4.71
CA GLN A 38 2.89 12.66 5.29
C GLN A 38 2.32 11.70 4.24
N ALA A 39 2.10 12.16 3.00
CA ALA A 39 1.70 11.31 1.90
C ALA A 39 2.79 10.29 1.55
N ASP A 40 4.06 10.70 1.51
CA ASP A 40 5.19 9.77 1.32
C ASP A 40 5.35 8.81 2.51
N ALA A 41 5.16 9.29 3.74
CA ALA A 41 5.18 8.45 4.95
C ALA A 41 3.96 7.51 5.07
N SER A 42 2.91 7.73 4.27
CA SER A 42 1.75 6.83 4.19
C SER A 42 1.96 5.66 3.25
N GLN A 43 3.11 5.60 2.55
CA GLN A 43 3.60 4.34 2.01
C GLN A 43 3.95 3.41 3.19
N PRO A 44 3.29 2.25 3.33
CA PRO A 44 3.52 1.37 4.46
C PRO A 44 4.99 0.99 4.52
N PRO A 45 5.62 1.01 5.70
CA PRO A 45 7.03 0.64 5.84
C PRO A 45 7.22 -0.76 5.28
N ALA A 46 8.26 -0.93 4.46
CA ALA A 46 8.68 -2.21 3.90
C ALA A 46 8.84 -3.25 5.03
N GLY A 47 7.79 -4.02 5.30
CA GLY A 47 7.77 -4.97 6.42
C GLY A 47 6.41 -5.25 7.04
N ARG A 48 5.42 -4.35 6.96
CA ARG A 48 4.07 -4.62 7.51
C ARG A 48 2.95 -4.14 6.59
N TRP A 49 2.74 -4.91 5.53
CA TRP A 49 1.57 -4.77 4.67
C TRP A 49 0.28 -5.01 5.46
N ARG A 50 -0.67 -4.07 5.39
CA ARG A 50 -2.04 -4.27 5.89
C ARG A 50 -2.97 -4.63 4.75
N ALA A 51 -4.08 -5.30 5.06
CA ALA A 51 -5.07 -5.66 4.06
C ALA A 51 -5.63 -4.44 3.32
N ALA A 52 -5.80 -3.31 4.01
CA ALA A 52 -6.26 -2.07 3.40
C ALA A 52 -5.26 -1.54 2.34
N ASP A 53 -3.95 -1.60 2.62
CA ASP A 53 -2.90 -1.14 1.71
C ASP A 53 -2.82 -1.99 0.44
N VAL A 54 -3.09 -3.30 0.59
CA VAL A 54 -3.18 -4.24 -0.54
C VAL A 54 -4.42 -3.95 -1.36
N LEU A 55 -5.58 -3.80 -0.73
CA LEU A 55 -6.85 -3.51 -1.41
C LEU A 55 -6.84 -2.16 -2.13
N ALA A 56 -6.18 -1.15 -1.56
CA ALA A 56 -6.05 0.19 -2.16
C ALA A 56 -5.26 0.18 -3.49
N GLN A 57 -4.40 -0.83 -3.71
CA GLN A 57 -3.62 -0.97 -4.95
C GLN A 57 -4.33 -1.80 -6.01
N LEU A 58 -5.51 -2.34 -5.72
CA LEU A 58 -6.28 -3.14 -6.67
C LEU A 58 -7.27 -2.27 -7.44
N SER A 59 -7.53 -2.64 -8.69
CA SER A 59 -8.52 -1.94 -9.50
C SER A 59 -9.94 -2.22 -8.99
N PRO A 60 -10.87 -1.26 -9.09
CA PRO A 60 -12.26 -1.45 -8.68
C PRO A 60 -12.94 -2.63 -9.39
N ALA A 61 -12.58 -2.88 -10.65
CA ALA A 61 -13.11 -4.00 -11.43
C ALA A 61 -12.71 -5.37 -10.85
N VAL A 62 -11.50 -5.48 -10.29
CA VAL A 62 -11.01 -6.70 -9.63
C VAL A 62 -11.74 -6.92 -8.31
N LEU A 63 -11.94 -5.87 -7.52
CA LEU A 63 -12.73 -5.94 -6.28
C LEU A 63 -14.18 -6.34 -6.58
N ALA A 64 -14.81 -5.73 -7.58
CA ALA A 64 -16.17 -6.07 -8.00
C ALA A 64 -16.30 -7.55 -8.43
N ALA A 65 -15.34 -8.08 -9.19
CA ALA A 65 -15.33 -9.48 -9.59
C ALA A 65 -15.26 -10.45 -8.40
N SER A 66 -14.55 -10.08 -7.33
CA SER A 66 -14.43 -10.90 -6.12
C SER A 66 -15.71 -10.95 -5.26
N HIS A 67 -16.75 -10.20 -5.59
CA HIS A 67 -17.95 -10.08 -4.76
C HIS A 67 -18.72 -11.41 -4.65
N GLN A 68 -18.83 -12.16 -5.76
CA GLN A 68 -19.65 -13.37 -5.83
C GLN A 68 -18.82 -14.66 -5.72
N HIS A 69 -17.65 -14.69 -6.35
CA HIS A 69 -16.77 -15.86 -6.36
C HIS A 69 -15.39 -15.52 -5.81
N PRO A 70 -14.72 -16.46 -5.14
CA PRO A 70 -13.34 -16.26 -4.73
C PRO A 70 -12.47 -16.08 -5.97
N LEU A 71 -11.65 -15.03 -5.95
CA LEU A 71 -10.78 -14.63 -7.04
C LEU A 71 -9.33 -14.74 -6.58
N LEU A 72 -8.51 -15.50 -7.31
CA LEU A 72 -7.06 -15.56 -7.12
C LEU A 72 -6.38 -14.78 -8.24
N LEU A 73 -5.76 -13.67 -7.85
CA LEU A 73 -4.86 -12.90 -8.68
C LEU A 73 -3.48 -13.54 -8.58
N ARG A 74 -3.02 -14.14 -9.67
CA ARG A 74 -1.66 -14.63 -9.80
C ARG A 74 -0.79 -13.54 -10.41
N GLN A 75 0.32 -13.23 -9.75
CA GLN A 75 1.33 -12.33 -10.26
C GLN A 75 2.46 -13.12 -10.90
N SER A 76 3.03 -12.57 -11.96
CA SER A 76 4.21 -13.13 -12.64
C SER A 76 5.50 -12.82 -11.87
N ILE A 77 5.51 -13.03 -10.56
CA ILE A 77 6.71 -12.92 -9.73
C ILE A 77 7.37 -14.29 -9.74
N VAL A 78 8.36 -14.44 -10.61
CA VAL A 78 9.09 -15.71 -10.75
C VAL A 78 10.12 -15.79 -9.63
N CYS A 79 9.75 -16.40 -8.49
CA CYS A 79 10.75 -16.99 -7.61
C CYS A 79 11.33 -18.18 -8.38
N GLY A 80 12.47 -18.00 -9.06
CA GLY A 80 13.04 -18.96 -10.03
C GLY A 80 13.48 -20.33 -9.50
N CYS A 81 13.16 -20.65 -8.24
CA CYS A 81 13.68 -21.82 -7.54
C CYS A 81 12.63 -22.91 -7.26
N ALA A 82 11.35 -22.69 -7.58
CA ALA A 82 10.30 -23.68 -7.27
C ALA A 82 9.27 -23.85 -8.40
N PRO A 83 8.76 -25.08 -8.62
CA PRO A 83 7.67 -25.30 -9.55
C PRO A 83 6.41 -24.55 -9.10
N PRO A 84 5.59 -24.05 -10.04
CA PRO A 84 4.39 -23.29 -9.70
C PRO A 84 3.43 -24.16 -8.87
N ALA A 85 2.96 -23.64 -7.73
CA ALA A 85 2.01 -24.38 -6.91
C ALA A 85 0.65 -24.51 -7.63
N ARG A 86 -0.04 -25.62 -7.35
CA ARG A 86 -1.37 -25.88 -7.88
C ARG A 86 -2.37 -24.89 -7.29
N THR A 87 -3.19 -24.27 -8.14
CA THR A 87 -4.27 -23.38 -7.71
C THR A 87 -5.33 -24.14 -6.91
N PRO A 88 -5.98 -23.51 -5.92
CA PRO A 88 -7.04 -24.15 -5.15
C PRO A 88 -8.29 -24.37 -6.04
N ASP A 89 -9.04 -25.44 -5.78
CA ASP A 89 -10.25 -25.75 -6.52
C ASP A 89 -11.38 -24.75 -6.21
N GLY A 90 -12.21 -24.44 -7.21
CA GLY A 90 -13.37 -23.56 -7.04
C GLY A 90 -13.06 -22.07 -6.91
N ILE A 91 -11.87 -21.64 -7.32
CA ILE A 91 -11.44 -20.24 -7.33
C ILE A 91 -11.17 -19.79 -8.76
N ASP A 92 -11.65 -18.59 -9.11
CA ASP A 92 -11.38 -17.98 -10.40
C ASP A 92 -9.94 -17.47 -10.44
N LEU A 93 -9.13 -18.03 -11.34
CA LEU A 93 -7.75 -17.60 -11.57
C LEU A 93 -7.73 -16.43 -12.54
N ARG A 94 -7.00 -15.36 -12.18
CA ARG A 94 -6.74 -14.23 -13.06
C ARG A 94 -5.28 -13.82 -12.97
N GLU A 95 -4.63 -13.67 -14.11
CA GLU A 95 -3.30 -13.06 -14.16
C GLU A 95 -3.41 -11.56 -13.92
N ALA A 96 -2.60 -11.04 -13.01
CA ALA A 96 -2.54 -9.64 -12.67
C ALA A 96 -1.10 -9.14 -12.69
N ARG A 97 -0.90 -7.95 -13.25
CA ARG A 97 0.34 -7.18 -13.09
C ARG A 97 0.06 -6.05 -12.14
N THR A 98 0.31 -6.28 -10.86
CA THR A 98 0.24 -5.24 -9.83
C THR A 98 1.65 -4.91 -9.34
N PRO A 99 1.89 -3.71 -8.79
CA PRO A 99 3.17 -3.39 -8.16
C PRO A 99 3.39 -4.13 -6.82
N LEU A 100 2.43 -4.98 -6.42
CA LEU A 100 2.41 -5.63 -5.13
C LEU A 100 3.44 -6.77 -5.06
N PRO A 101 4.14 -6.95 -3.92
CA PRO A 101 5.20 -7.94 -3.75
C PRO A 101 4.72 -9.39 -3.52
N PHE A 102 3.49 -9.73 -3.88
CA PHE A 102 2.86 -11.02 -3.55
C PHE A 102 2.65 -11.89 -4.78
N GLU A 103 3.10 -13.14 -4.77
CA GLU A 103 2.85 -14.04 -5.91
C GLU A 103 1.35 -14.34 -6.07
N TRP A 104 0.64 -14.59 -4.97
CA TRP A 104 -0.79 -14.86 -4.93
C TRP A 104 -1.51 -13.80 -4.09
N LEU A 105 -2.63 -13.31 -4.61
CA LEU A 105 -3.61 -12.55 -3.84
C LEU A 105 -4.98 -13.19 -4.00
N VAL A 106 -5.63 -13.50 -2.89
CA VAL A 106 -6.96 -14.11 -2.87
C VAL A 106 -7.95 -13.11 -2.27
N LEU A 107 -9.00 -12.84 -3.04
CA LEU A 107 -10.09 -11.96 -2.69
C LEU A 107 -11.38 -12.75 -2.66
N TYR A 108 -12.24 -12.44 -1.72
CA TYR A 108 -13.61 -12.98 -1.68
C TYR A 108 -14.49 -11.96 -0.98
N GLN A 109 -15.69 -11.68 -1.48
CA GLN A 109 -16.59 -10.66 -0.92
C GLN A 109 -15.90 -9.29 -0.76
N GLN A 110 -15.09 -8.85 -1.73
CA GLN A 110 -14.36 -7.57 -1.72
C GLN A 110 -13.37 -7.39 -0.56
N ARG A 111 -13.04 -8.46 0.16
CA ARG A 111 -12.03 -8.47 1.22
C ARG A 111 -10.85 -9.33 0.83
N LEU A 112 -9.69 -8.96 1.36
CA LEU A 112 -8.49 -9.79 1.25
C LEU A 112 -8.66 -11.02 2.16
N VAL A 113 -8.33 -12.18 1.61
CA VAL A 113 -8.29 -13.46 2.33
C VAL A 113 -6.84 -13.90 2.53
N TYR A 114 -6.05 -13.83 1.47
CA TYR A 114 -4.64 -14.22 1.48
C TYR A 114 -3.82 -13.31 0.56
N ALA A 115 -2.62 -12.93 0.99
CA ALA A 115 -1.60 -12.32 0.14
C ALA A 115 -0.24 -12.92 0.50
N GLY A 116 0.45 -13.54 -0.46
CA GLY A 116 1.71 -14.22 -0.15
C GLY A 116 2.24 -15.11 -1.26
N PRO A 117 3.26 -15.94 -0.97
CA PRO A 117 3.80 -16.89 -1.94
C PRO A 117 2.83 -18.05 -2.17
N SER A 118 2.98 -18.75 -3.29
CA SER A 118 2.21 -19.97 -3.59
C SER A 118 2.71 -21.19 -2.82
N LEU A 119 3.97 -21.15 -2.40
CA LEU A 119 4.64 -22.13 -1.55
C LEU A 119 5.07 -21.48 -0.25
N LEU A 120 4.69 -22.10 0.85
CA LEU A 120 5.09 -21.75 2.21
C LEU A 120 6.41 -22.46 2.51
N ASP A 121 7.39 -21.68 2.96
CA ASP A 121 8.66 -22.24 3.45
C ASP A 121 8.38 -23.17 4.64
N ALA A 122 9.09 -24.29 4.67
CA ALA A 122 8.96 -25.30 5.71
C ALA A 122 9.77 -24.96 6.97
N GLY A 123 10.61 -23.92 6.92
CA GLY A 123 11.60 -23.65 7.94
C GLY A 123 12.74 -24.69 7.93
N CYS A 124 13.57 -24.71 8.98
CA CYS A 124 14.82 -25.47 9.10
C CYS A 124 14.70 -26.98 8.73
N GLY A 125 14.80 -27.31 7.44
CA GLY A 125 14.92 -28.68 6.91
C GLY A 125 13.62 -29.38 6.50
N GLY A 126 12.47 -28.69 6.47
CA GLY A 126 11.20 -29.29 6.04
C GLY A 126 10.98 -29.25 4.51
N ARG A 127 9.94 -29.95 4.02
CA ARG A 127 9.50 -29.85 2.61
C ARG A 127 8.54 -28.67 2.46
N PRO A 128 8.66 -27.83 1.41
CA PRO A 128 7.78 -26.68 1.23
C PRO A 128 6.32 -27.12 1.11
N LEU A 129 5.40 -26.37 1.74
CA LEU A 129 3.96 -26.65 1.73
C LEU A 129 3.25 -25.77 0.71
N ALA A 130 2.29 -26.32 -0.03
CA ALA A 130 1.43 -25.51 -0.89
C ALA A 130 0.51 -24.60 -0.04
N ALA A 131 0.35 -23.33 -0.44
CA ALA A 131 -0.58 -22.41 0.20
C ALA A 131 -2.06 -22.73 -0.12
N ALA A 132 -2.33 -23.54 -1.15
CA ALA A 132 -3.68 -23.87 -1.58
C ALA A 132 -4.59 -24.47 -0.48
N PRO A 133 -4.17 -25.49 0.31
CA PRO A 133 -4.96 -26.00 1.43
C PRO A 133 -5.22 -24.94 2.51
N LEU A 134 -4.27 -24.03 2.76
CA LEU A 134 -4.44 -22.92 3.69
C LEU A 134 -5.53 -21.96 3.19
N VAL A 135 -5.44 -21.55 1.91
CA VAL A 135 -6.46 -20.69 1.27
C VAL A 135 -7.84 -21.34 1.32
N ALA A 136 -7.94 -22.64 1.03
CA ALA A 136 -9.21 -23.37 1.12
C ALA A 136 -9.77 -23.41 2.56
N GLY A 137 -8.92 -23.42 3.57
CA GLY A 137 -9.32 -23.28 4.98
C GLY A 137 -9.82 -21.86 5.32
N LEU A 138 -9.13 -20.83 4.82
CA LEU A 138 -9.47 -19.43 5.02
C LEU A 138 -10.74 -19.00 4.26
N LEU A 139 -11.06 -19.64 3.14
CA LEU A 139 -12.31 -19.38 2.41
C LEU A 139 -13.52 -20.02 3.08
N ARG A 140 -13.33 -21.16 3.75
CA ARG A 140 -14.40 -21.87 4.47
C ARG A 140 -14.78 -21.19 5.78
N ASN A 141 -13.86 -20.47 6.41
CA ASN A 141 -14.08 -19.82 7.70
C ASN A 141 -13.80 -18.33 7.58
N ALA A 142 -14.71 -17.47 8.06
CA ALA A 142 -14.48 -16.03 8.09
C ALA A 142 -13.36 -15.69 9.10
N GLN A 143 -12.11 -15.64 8.63
CA GLN A 143 -10.92 -15.36 9.44
C GLN A 143 -10.28 -14.03 9.06
N ALA A 144 -9.30 -13.59 9.86
CA ALA A 144 -8.49 -12.42 9.54
C ALA A 144 -7.67 -12.67 8.25
N PRO A 145 -7.40 -11.62 7.44
CA PRO A 145 -6.57 -11.76 6.25
C PRO A 145 -5.17 -12.21 6.62
N VAL A 146 -4.65 -13.22 5.92
CA VAL A 146 -3.28 -13.69 6.09
C VAL A 146 -2.39 -13.02 5.06
N ILE A 147 -1.39 -12.28 5.53
CA ILE A 147 -0.43 -11.58 4.67
C ILE A 147 0.97 -12.06 5.00
N LEU A 148 1.61 -12.70 4.04
CA LEU A 148 2.95 -13.25 4.14
C LEU A 148 3.85 -12.48 3.18
N SER A 149 4.71 -11.63 3.74
CA SER A 149 5.64 -10.77 3.01
C SER A 149 6.97 -11.44 2.68
N HIS A 150 7.13 -12.75 2.93
CA HIS A 150 8.38 -13.45 2.66
C HIS A 150 8.69 -13.44 1.17
N HIS A 151 9.66 -12.61 0.80
CA HIS A 151 10.31 -12.63 -0.49
C HIS A 151 11.10 -13.92 -0.64
N CYS A 152 10.87 -14.61 -1.75
CA CYS A 152 11.55 -15.81 -2.24
C CYS A 152 12.82 -16.16 -1.44
N PRO A 153 12.83 -17.23 -0.61
CA PRO A 153 14.07 -17.74 -0.05
C PRO A 153 14.86 -18.42 -1.17
N CYS A 154 15.58 -17.63 -1.97
CA CYS A 154 16.64 -18.17 -2.81
C CYS A 154 17.80 -18.48 -1.86
N HIS A 155 17.88 -19.72 -1.35
CA HIS A 155 19.10 -20.18 -0.73
C HIS A 155 20.19 -20.20 -1.80
N LYS A 156 21.21 -19.34 -1.62
CA LYS A 156 22.50 -19.52 -2.30
C LYS A 156 23.10 -20.81 -1.74
N GLU A 157 23.33 -21.79 -2.63
CA GLU A 157 24.32 -22.84 -2.40
C GLU A 157 25.73 -22.23 -2.28
#